data_AF-A0A1W1HQX2-F1
#
_entry.id   AF-A0A1W1HQX2-F1
#
_cell.length_a   1.000
_cell.length_b   1.000
_cell.length_c   1.000
_cell.angle_alpha   90.00
_cell.angle_beta   90.00
_cell.angle_gamma   90.00
#
_symmetry.space_group_name_H-M   'P 1'
#
loop_
_entity.id
_entity.type
_entity.pdbx_description
1 polymer ?
#
loop_
_entity_poly.entity_id
_entity_poly.type
_entity_poly.pdbx_seq_one_letter_code
_entity_poly.pdbx_strand_id
1 'polypeptide(L)'
;MRAREGLQLLFSGQHEYVFSYGPSLSYLKVVLSTVALNLFSTHGLEPVRLATHVAEWALLMGQVCGTVRPSGDLVPSSCYEYCRRQAVTHSGVSPR
;
A
#
# COMPACT_ATOMS: atom_id res chain seq x y z
N MET A 1 4.80 -13.15 6.54
CA MET A 1 4.56 -11.71 6.34
C MET A 1 3.41 -11.32 7.25
N ARG A 2 3.65 -10.54 8.32
CA ARG A 2 2.58 -9.96 9.14
C ARG A 2 2.52 -8.48 8.77
N ALA A 3 1.45 -8.06 8.10
CA ALA A 3 1.10 -6.65 8.08
C ALA A 3 0.89 -6.22 9.54
N ARG A 4 1.21 -4.95 9.84
CA ARG A 4 1.02 -4.34 11.16
C ARG A 4 -0.40 -4.68 11.66
N GLU A 5 -0.51 -5.20 12.88
CA GLU A 5 -1.67 -5.90 13.44
C GLU A 5 -3.01 -5.34 12.94
N GLY A 6 -3.68 -6.09 12.05
CA GLY A 6 -5.02 -5.75 11.59
C GLY A 6 -5.25 -6.06 10.11
N LEU A 7 -4.35 -5.64 9.21
CA LEU A 7 -4.56 -5.79 7.76
C LEU A 7 -4.30 -7.21 7.26
N GLN A 8 -5.28 -7.80 6.56
CA GLN A 8 -5.15 -9.11 5.92
C GLN A 8 -5.51 -8.98 4.44
N LEU A 9 -4.59 -9.39 3.57
CA LEU A 9 -4.85 -9.51 2.14
C LEU A 9 -5.81 -10.68 1.90
N LEU A 10 -6.98 -10.40 1.32
CA LEU A 10 -7.99 -11.38 0.95
C LEU A 10 -7.84 -11.82 -0.51
N PHE A 11 -7.55 -10.87 -1.40
CA PHE A 11 -7.46 -11.11 -2.84
C PHE A 11 -6.40 -10.22 -3.48
N SER A 12 -5.66 -10.77 -4.44
CA SER A 12 -4.74 -10.03 -5.32
C SER A 12 -4.99 -10.39 -6.77
N GLY A 13 -5.29 -9.40 -7.60
CA GLY A 13 -5.29 -9.47 -9.05
C GLY A 13 -4.10 -8.69 -9.64
N GLN A 14 -4.14 -8.43 -10.95
CA GLN A 14 -3.06 -7.73 -11.66
C GLN A 14 -2.79 -6.31 -11.12
N HIS A 15 -3.87 -5.57 -10.81
CA HIS A 15 -3.78 -4.19 -10.32
C HIS A 15 -4.63 -3.95 -9.07
N GLU A 16 -5.32 -4.98 -8.58
CA GLU A 16 -6.35 -4.85 -7.55
C GLU A 16 -6.01 -5.71 -6.34
N TYR A 17 -6.09 -5.14 -5.15
CA TYR A 17 -5.74 -5.80 -3.89
C TYR A 17 -6.82 -5.51 -2.88
N VAL A 18 -7.43 -6.55 -2.31
CA VAL A 18 -8.51 -6.42 -1.33
C VAL A 18 -7.99 -6.78 0.04
N PHE A 19 -8.18 -5.88 1.01
CA PHE A 19 -7.76 -6.05 2.39
C PHE A 19 -8.96 -6.04 3.33
N SER A 20 -8.98 -6.94 4.30
CA SER A 20 -9.78 -6.80 5.53
C SER A 20 -8.94 -6.21 6.65
N TYR A 21 -9.59 -5.63 7.66
CA TYR A 21 -8.90 -5.18 8.87
C TYR A 21 -9.76 -5.29 10.14
N GLY A 22 -9.13 -5.79 11.22
CA GLY A 22 -9.73 -5.86 12.57
C GLY A 22 -10.99 -6.74 12.66
N PRO A 23 -11.85 -6.56 13.69
CA PRO A 23 -13.12 -7.29 13.84
C PRO A 23 -14.23 -6.79 12.90
N SER A 24 -13.91 -5.83 12.01
CA SER A 24 -14.89 -5.24 11.10
C SER A 24 -15.10 -6.13 9.87
N LEU A 25 -16.33 -6.20 9.37
CA LEU A 25 -16.64 -6.82 8.07
C LEU A 25 -16.32 -5.89 6.88
N SER A 26 -15.58 -4.80 7.12
CA SER A 26 -15.23 -3.82 6.09
C SER A 26 -14.00 -4.24 5.31
N TYR A 27 -13.98 -3.84 4.04
CA TYR A 27 -12.87 -4.12 3.14
C TYR A 27 -12.40 -2.85 2.43
N LEU A 28 -11.09 -2.78 2.22
CA LEU A 28 -10.43 -1.77 1.41
C LEU A 28 -9.91 -2.43 0.14
N LYS A 29 -10.37 -1.93 -1.01
CA LYS A 29 -9.86 -2.30 -2.32
C LYS A 29 -8.82 -1.27 -2.75
N VAL A 30 -7.56 -1.66 -2.80
CA VAL A 30 -6.49 -0.85 -3.38
C VAL A 30 -6.39 -1.17 -4.87
N VAL A 31 -6.41 -0.14 -5.72
CA VAL A 31 -6.17 -0.28 -7.16
C VAL A 31 -4.92 0.52 -7.52
N LEU A 32 -3.88 -0.17 -7.96
CA LEU A 32 -2.59 0.41 -8.34
C LEU A 32 -2.53 0.59 -9.86
N SER A 33 -2.08 1.75 -10.32
CA SER A 33 -1.77 1.95 -11.73
C SER A 33 -0.46 1.26 -12.10
N THR A 34 -0.30 0.90 -13.37
CA THR A 34 0.98 0.40 -13.90
C THR A 34 2.12 1.39 -13.66
N VAL A 35 1.82 2.70 -13.71
CA VAL A 35 2.79 3.77 -13.42
C VAL A 35 3.30 3.67 -11.97
N ALA A 36 2.40 3.51 -10.99
CA ALA A 36 2.77 3.36 -9.59
C ALA A 36 3.57 2.08 -9.33
N LEU A 37 3.18 0.97 -9.97
CA LEU A 37 3.90 -0.30 -9.88
C LEU A 37 5.33 -0.18 -10.41
N ASN A 38 5.50 0.39 -11.60
CA ASN A 38 6.82 0.59 -12.20
C ASN A 38 7.70 1.52 -11.37
N LEU A 39 7.13 2.62 -10.87
CA LEU A 39 7.86 3.57 -10.03
C LEU A 39 8.45 2.89 -8.80
N PHE A 40 7.63 2.19 -8.01
CA PHE A 40 8.07 1.55 -6.77
C PHE A 40 8.84 0.24 -7.00
N SER A 41 8.71 -0.38 -8.18
CA SER A 41 9.59 -1.47 -8.60
C SER A 41 11.05 -1.02 -8.67
N THR A 42 11.33 0.22 -9.11
CA THR A 42 12.71 0.76 -9.08
C THR A 42 13.25 0.94 -7.65
N HIS A 43 12.38 1.01 -6.65
CA HIS A 43 12.71 1.02 -5.23
C HIS A 43 12.75 -0.40 -4.61
N GLY A 44 12.65 -1.46 -5.43
CA GLY A 44 12.68 -2.85 -4.98
C GLY A 44 11.42 -3.30 -4.23
N LEU A 45 10.29 -2.62 -4.44
CA LEU A 45 9.07 -2.86 -3.69
C LEU A 45 8.06 -3.70 -4.47
N GLU A 46 7.75 -4.88 -3.92
CA GLU A 46 6.80 -5.81 -4.52
C GLU A 46 5.36 -5.24 -4.56
N PRO A 47 4.56 -5.54 -5.61
CA PRO A 47 3.21 -4.98 -5.78
C PRO A 47 2.28 -5.17 -4.57
N VAL A 48 2.28 -6.38 -3.98
CA VAL A 48 1.47 -6.69 -2.79
C VAL A 48 1.89 -5.84 -1.58
N ARG A 49 3.21 -5.59 -1.44
CA ARG A 49 3.75 -4.77 -0.36
C ARG A 49 3.39 -3.30 -0.56
N LEU A 50 3.45 -2.80 -1.79
CA LEU A 50 3.00 -1.45 -2.11
C LEU A 50 1.52 -1.29 -1.78
N ALA A 51 0.69 -2.25 -2.19
CA ALA A 51 -0.74 -2.25 -1.89
C ALA A 51 -1.01 -2.26 -0.38
N THR A 52 -0.18 -2.98 0.39
CA THR A 52 -0.27 -3.00 1.86
C THR A 52 0.01 -1.61 2.45
N HIS A 53 1.07 -0.94 2.00
CA HIS A 53 1.39 0.43 2.47
C HIS A 53 0.32 1.45 2.07
N VAL A 54 -0.29 1.30 0.90
CA VAL A 54 -1.42 2.14 0.49
C VAL A 54 -2.64 1.89 1.38
N ALA A 55 -2.94 0.63 1.72
CA ALA A 55 -4.02 0.29 2.63
C ALA A 55 -3.78 0.85 4.04
N GLU A 56 -2.55 0.73 4.55
CA GLU A 56 -2.15 1.33 5.84
C GLU A 56 -2.33 2.86 5.83
N TRP A 57 -1.85 3.53 4.77
CA TRP A 57 -2.02 4.97 4.61
C TRP A 57 -3.50 5.36 4.59
N ALA A 58 -4.34 4.64 3.83
CA ALA A 58 -5.77 4.91 3.76
C ALA A 58 -6.44 4.83 5.15
N LEU A 59 -6.11 3.81 5.94
CA LEU A 59 -6.60 3.67 7.30
C LEU A 59 -6.13 4.82 8.20
N LEU A 60 -4.88 5.24 8.10
CA LEU A 60 -4.34 6.40 8.84
C LEU A 60 -5.04 7.71 8.47
N MET A 61 -5.52 7.84 7.23
CA MET A 61 -6.30 8.98 6.76
C MET A 61 -7.80 8.87 7.11
N GLY A 62 -8.21 7.83 7.85
CA GLY A 62 -9.61 7.60 8.23
C GLY A 62 -10.46 6.96 7.13
N GLN A 63 -9.88 6.59 5.99
CA GLN A 63 -10.59 5.84 4.95
C GLN A 63 -10.62 4.36 5.34
N VAL A 64 -11.76 3.94 5.88
CA VAL A 64 -11.96 2.60 6.44
C VAL A 64 -12.56 1.60 5.44
N CYS A 65 -13.25 2.05 4.38
CA CYS A 65 -13.83 1.14 3.39
C CYS A 65 -13.80 1.70 1.97
N GLY A 66 -14.17 0.86 1.00
CA GLY A 66 -14.31 1.27 -0.39
C GLY A 66 -13.04 1.09 -1.21
N THR A 67 -12.87 1.90 -2.26
CA THR A 67 -11.74 1.78 -3.19
C THR A 67 -10.73 2.92 -3.01
N VAL A 68 -9.48 2.58 -2.75
CA VAL A 68 -8.33 3.50 -2.73
C VAL A 68 -7.66 3.44 -4.09
N ARG A 69 -7.59 4.58 -4.77
CA ARG A 69 -6.80 4.78 -5.99
C ARG A 69 -5.77 5.85 -5.69
N PRO A 70 -4.52 5.49 -5.36
CA PRO A 70 -3.45 6.48 -5.32
C PRO A 70 -3.45 7.20 -6.67
N SER A 71 -3.49 8.53 -6.67
CA SER A 71 -3.55 9.32 -7.90
C SER A 71 -2.54 8.78 -8.90
N GLY A 72 -3.03 8.41 -10.08
CA GLY A 72 -2.20 7.84 -11.16
C GLY A 72 -1.15 8.84 -11.65
N ASP A 73 -1.40 10.12 -11.41
CA ASP A 73 -0.48 11.22 -11.68
C ASP A 73 0.42 11.43 -10.47
N LEU A 74 1.71 11.22 -10.70
CA LEU A 74 2.85 11.25 -9.78
C LEU A 74 3.11 12.64 -9.17
N VAL A 75 2.08 13.40 -8.81
CA VAL A 75 2.24 14.51 -7.87
C VAL A 75 2.65 13.89 -6.53
N PRO A 76 3.66 14.43 -5.82
CA PRO A 76 4.02 14.00 -4.47
C PRO A 76 2.83 14.13 -3.52
N SER A 77 1.99 13.10 -3.49
CA SER A 77 0.85 12.98 -2.60
C SER A 77 1.31 12.48 -1.24
N SER A 78 0.51 12.70 -0.20
CA SER A 78 0.80 12.14 1.12
C SER A 78 0.89 10.60 1.09
N CYS A 79 0.15 9.94 0.20
CA CYS A 79 0.24 8.50 -0.06
C CYS A 79 1.61 8.11 -0.65
N TYR A 80 2.08 8.84 -1.66
CA TYR A 80 3.40 8.62 -2.27
C TYR A 80 4.51 8.76 -1.22
N GLU A 81 4.49 9.86 -0.46
CA GLU A 81 5.50 10.13 0.57
C GLU A 81 5.48 9.13 1.72
N TYR A 82 4.31 8.60 2.07
CA TYR A 82 4.18 7.51 3.04
C TYR A 82 4.81 6.22 2.49
N CYS A 83 4.41 5.80 1.29
CA CYS A 83 4.91 4.56 0.67
C CYS A 83 6.44 4.61 0.44
N ARG A 84 6.96 5.77 0.01
CA ARG A 84 8.40 6.01 -0.16
C ARG A 84 9.17 5.86 1.15
N ARG A 85 8.66 6.42 2.26
CA ARG A 85 9.29 6.27 3.58
C ARG A 85 9.28 4.81 4.05
N GLN A 86 8.16 4.12 3.90
CA GLN A 86 8.08 2.69 4.25
C GLN A 86 9.01 1.81 3.42
N ALA A 87 9.20 2.14 2.13
CA ALA A 87 10.15 1.47 1.27
C ALA A 87 11.57 1.50 1.86
N VAL A 88 12.03 2.70 2.24
CA VAL A 88 13.39 2.94 2.75
C VAL A 88 13.61 2.28 4.11
N THR A 89 12.63 2.36 5.02
CA THR A 89 12.74 1.75 6.36
C THR A 89 12.88 0.22 6.28
N HIS A 90 12.28 -0.41 5.28
CA HIS A 90 12.30 -1.87 5.14
C HIS A 90 13.49 -2.40 4.32
N SER A 91 14.25 -1.52 3.62
CA SER A 91 15.42 -1.87 2.82
C SER A 91 16.65 -2.30 3.64
N GLY A 92 16.65 -2.13 4.97
CA GLY A 92 17.55 -2.87 5.86
C GLY A 92 19.04 -2.88 5.51
N VAL A 93 19.56 -1.89 4.77
CA VAL A 93 20.99 -1.58 4.80
C VAL A 93 21.18 -0.75 6.06
N SER A 94 21.61 -1.41 7.13
CA SER A 94 22.27 -0.75 8.25
C SER A 94 23.49 0.01 7.70
N PRO A 95 23.59 1.34 7.83
CA PRO A 95 24.90 1.95 7.76
C PRO A 95 25.61 1.65 9.08
N ARG A 96 26.62 0.77 8.97
CA ARG A 96 27.59 0.31 9.98
C ARG A 96 27.24 -1.01 10.64
#